data_AF-A0A838F7B7-F1
#
_entry.id   AF-A0A838F7B7-F1
#
_cell.length_a   1.000
_cell.length_b   1.000
_cell.length_c   1.000
_cell.angle_alpha   90.00
_cell.angle_beta   90.00
_cell.angle_gamma   90.00
#
_symmetry.space_group_name_H-M   'P 1'
#
loop_
_entity.id
_entity.type
_entity.pdbx_description
1 polymer ?
#
loop_
_entity_poly.entity_id
_entity_poly.type
_entity_poly.pdbx_seq_one_letter_code
_entity_poly.pdbx_strand_id
1 'polypeptide(L)'
;LTVESISNQSIFNHDWEDLAAGEDRKLYIGDFGNNHNSRHNLTIYVIEQDSSGNLENGMQPIITFRYPDQKEFPPPPTNWNYDCEAFFYYNDSLYLFSKNVSARNRGFTKMYRLSSEPGDYIAELIDSFNIGEPVTAADISSDGKIIVLLTYFSLLVFTDYSNSDFFKGNAYQIRLKGYTQKEGICFATGNQLFIADEKRFVTGGKIYALDLNLLSSSFKDGNRKKSIIKKAVYNLVNNPKRKYKEIMRSVSPQ
;
A
#
# COMPACT_ATOMS: atom_id res chain seq x y z
N LEU A 1 2.93 15.90 4.07
CA LEU A 1 2.00 15.67 5.18
C LEU A 1 2.79 14.99 6.28
N THR A 2 3.21 15.74 7.30
CA THR A 2 3.72 15.18 8.55
C THR A 2 2.53 15.14 9.50
N VAL A 3 2.04 13.94 9.83
CA VAL A 3 1.04 13.74 10.88
C VAL A 3 1.80 13.85 12.21
N GLU A 4 2.06 15.07 12.67
CA GLU A 4 3.00 15.33 13.77
C GLU A 4 2.38 15.25 15.18
N SER A 5 1.07 15.05 15.30
CA SER A 5 0.38 14.47 16.47
C SER A 5 -1.10 14.77 16.37
N ILE A 6 -1.95 13.77 16.55
CA ILE A 6 -3.39 13.95 16.72
C ILE A 6 -3.66 13.84 18.22
N SER A 7 -3.86 14.98 18.87
CA SER A 7 -4.11 15.06 20.31
C SER A 7 -5.61 15.20 20.58
N ASN A 8 -6.28 14.08 20.83
CA ASN A 8 -7.32 13.92 21.87
C ASN A 8 -8.00 12.55 21.72
N GLN A 9 -8.09 11.83 22.85
CA GLN A 9 -8.37 10.39 23.03
C GLN A 9 -7.13 9.51 22.83
N SER A 10 -6.94 8.54 23.73
CA SER A 10 -5.72 7.74 23.87
C SER A 10 -5.55 6.78 22.70
N ILE A 11 -5.07 7.31 21.59
CA ILE A 11 -4.58 6.55 20.46
C ILE A 11 -3.25 5.96 20.89
N PHE A 12 -3.19 4.63 20.98
CA PHE A 12 -1.95 3.90 21.20
C PHE A 12 -1.46 3.41 19.85
N ASN A 13 -0.35 3.98 19.38
CA ASN A 13 0.35 3.43 18.22
C ASN A 13 1.03 2.13 18.67
N HIS A 14 0.48 0.99 18.23
CA HIS A 14 1.12 -0.30 18.44
C HIS A 14 2.09 -0.64 17.31
N ASP A 15 1.62 -0.57 16.06
CA ASP A 15 2.42 -0.82 14.85
C ASP A 15 1.67 -0.22 13.64
N TRP A 16 1.90 1.08 13.37
CA TRP A 16 1.34 1.77 12.22
C TRP A 16 2.12 1.42 10.95
N GLU A 17 1.41 0.98 9.92
CA GLU A 17 2.04 0.45 8.71
C GLU A 17 1.74 1.30 7.47
N ASP A 18 0.46 1.50 7.16
CA ASP A 18 0.06 2.10 5.88
C ASP A 18 -1.08 3.10 6.06
N LEU A 19 -1.37 3.88 5.01
CA LEU A 19 -2.41 4.90 4.97
C LEU A 19 -3.26 4.77 3.70
N ALA A 20 -4.56 4.97 3.82
CA ALA A 20 -5.46 5.03 2.66
C ALA A 20 -6.36 6.27 2.75
N ALA A 21 -6.48 7.01 1.65
CA ALA A 21 -7.46 8.09 1.51
C ALA A 21 -8.67 7.58 0.73
N GLY A 22 -9.86 7.71 1.31
CA GLY A 22 -11.09 7.33 0.66
C GLY A 22 -11.76 8.48 -0.09
N GLU A 23 -12.55 8.13 -1.11
CA GLU A 23 -13.44 9.09 -1.80
C GLU A 23 -14.53 9.64 -0.87
N ASP A 24 -14.75 8.99 0.28
CA ASP A 24 -15.65 9.40 1.35
C ASP A 24 -15.10 10.53 2.24
N ARG A 25 -13.97 11.15 1.84
CA ARG A 25 -13.27 12.21 2.57
C ARG A 25 -12.80 11.76 3.95
N LYS A 26 -12.35 10.50 4.05
CA LYS A 26 -11.73 9.97 5.26
C LYS A 26 -10.30 9.53 4.96
N LEU A 27 -9.42 9.77 5.93
CA LEU A 27 -8.08 9.18 5.99
C LEU A 27 -8.12 8.00 6.95
N TYR A 28 -7.73 6.83 6.46
CA TYR A 28 -7.63 5.59 7.19
C TYR A 28 -6.16 5.35 7.55
N ILE A 29 -5.89 5.00 8.80
CA ILE A 29 -4.55 4.71 9.32
C ILE A 29 -4.54 3.29 9.84
N GLY A 30 -3.73 2.43 9.22
CA GLY A 30 -3.60 1.03 9.60
C GLY A 30 -2.67 0.84 10.80
N ASP A 31 -3.24 0.48 11.95
CA ASP A 31 -2.51 -0.01 13.11
C ASP A 31 -2.73 -1.51 13.25
N PHE A 32 -2.13 -2.24 12.31
CA PHE A 32 -2.35 -3.67 12.13
C PHE A 32 -1.05 -4.45 11.83
N GLY A 33 0.10 -3.80 11.96
CA GLY A 33 1.40 -4.47 11.91
C GLY A 33 1.44 -5.59 12.94
N ASN A 34 1.91 -6.76 12.50
CA ASN A 34 1.86 -8.00 13.26
C ASN A 34 3.00 -8.94 12.82
N ASN A 35 4.22 -8.41 12.80
CA ASN A 35 5.46 -9.11 12.45
C ASN A 35 5.63 -10.48 13.16
N HIS A 36 5.15 -10.59 14.41
CA HIS A 36 5.20 -11.83 15.20
C HIS A 36 3.99 -12.74 15.03
N ASN A 37 2.98 -12.35 14.24
CA ASN A 37 1.75 -13.10 13.99
C ASN A 37 0.97 -13.46 15.26
N SER A 38 1.13 -12.72 16.35
CA SER A 38 0.55 -12.99 17.68
C SER A 38 -0.43 -11.91 18.15
N ARG A 39 -0.64 -10.85 17.37
CA ARG A 39 -1.47 -9.70 17.72
C ARG A 39 -2.96 -9.99 17.59
N HIS A 40 -3.75 -9.55 18.58
CA HIS A 40 -5.22 -9.72 18.65
C HIS A 40 -6.00 -8.41 18.49
N ASN A 41 -5.33 -7.26 18.48
CA ASN A 41 -5.91 -5.92 18.48
C ASN A 41 -5.57 -5.16 17.19
N LEU A 42 -5.90 -5.75 16.04
CA LEU A 42 -5.71 -5.10 14.74
C LEU A 42 -6.78 -4.02 14.57
N THR A 43 -6.33 -2.80 14.29
CA THR A 43 -7.17 -1.60 14.32
C THR A 43 -6.91 -0.74 13.09
N ILE A 44 -7.95 -0.08 12.58
CA ILE A 44 -7.84 1.00 11.62
C ILE A 44 -8.48 2.24 12.25
N TYR A 45 -7.67 3.29 12.36
CA TYR A 45 -8.13 4.60 12.81
C TYR A 45 -8.64 5.41 11.63
N VAL A 46 -9.60 6.29 11.89
CA VAL A 46 -10.26 7.10 10.87
C VAL A 46 -10.23 8.56 11.28
N ILE A 47 -9.92 9.43 10.31
CA ILE A 47 -9.93 10.88 10.45
C ILE A 47 -10.75 11.46 9.29
N GLU A 48 -11.72 12.31 9.60
CA GLU A 48 -12.51 13.00 8.57
C GLU A 48 -11.70 14.15 7.94
N GLN A 49 -12.03 14.47 6.70
CA GLN A 49 -11.47 15.60 5.97
C GLN A 49 -12.55 16.64 5.68
N ASP A 50 -12.20 17.90 5.91
CA ASP A 50 -13.06 19.03 5.56
C ASP A 50 -13.23 19.15 4.03
N SER A 51 -14.08 20.08 3.57
CA SER A 51 -14.29 20.30 2.13
C SER A 51 -13.05 20.76 1.36
N SER A 52 -11.99 21.16 2.05
CA SER A 52 -10.71 21.59 1.47
C SER A 52 -9.65 20.48 1.54
N GLY A 53 -9.99 19.29 2.07
CA GLY A 53 -9.09 18.16 2.24
C GLY A 53 -8.19 18.25 3.48
N ASN A 54 -8.41 19.22 4.38
CA ASN A 54 -7.68 19.29 5.64
C ASN A 54 -8.25 18.26 6.62
N LEU A 55 -7.37 17.64 7.39
CA LEU A 55 -7.78 16.71 8.45
C LEU A 55 -8.53 17.49 9.54
N GLU A 56 -9.73 17.02 9.87
CA GLU A 56 -10.48 17.54 11.01
C GLU A 56 -9.85 17.07 12.33
N ASN A 57 -10.17 17.79 13.42
CA ASN A 57 -9.65 17.44 14.74
C ASN A 57 -10.38 16.22 15.29
N GLY A 58 -9.60 15.21 15.68
CA GLY A 58 -10.09 14.02 16.36
C GLY A 58 -9.89 12.77 15.50
N MET A 59 -9.24 11.77 16.07
CA MET A 59 -9.09 10.46 15.47
C MET A 59 -9.79 9.45 16.37
N GLN A 60 -10.68 8.67 15.77
CA GLN A 60 -11.42 7.64 16.48
C GLN A 60 -10.87 6.27 16.05
N PRO A 61 -10.61 5.32 16.97
CA PRO A 61 -10.41 3.92 16.63
C PRO A 61 -11.77 3.34 16.28
N ILE A 62 -12.07 3.22 14.98
CA ILE A 62 -13.43 2.90 14.58
C ILE A 62 -13.58 1.46 14.06
N ILE A 63 -12.52 0.89 13.49
CA ILE A 63 -12.61 -0.42 12.84
C ILE A 63 -11.60 -1.37 13.50
N THR A 64 -12.09 -2.38 14.19
CA THR A 64 -11.26 -3.50 14.67
C THR A 64 -11.53 -4.72 13.84
N PHE A 65 -10.53 -5.58 13.67
CA PHE A 65 -10.74 -6.83 12.94
C PHE A 65 -9.87 -7.98 13.41
N ARG A 66 -10.30 -9.17 13.01
CA ARG A 66 -9.55 -10.43 13.13
C ARG A 66 -9.62 -11.21 11.83
N TYR A 67 -8.57 -11.96 11.53
CA TYR A 67 -8.57 -12.82 10.35
C TYR A 67 -9.50 -14.03 10.56
N PRO A 68 -10.22 -14.46 9.51
CA PRO A 68 -11.14 -15.59 9.60
C PRO A 68 -10.41 -16.92 9.80
N ASP A 69 -9.16 -17.00 9.36
CA ASP A 69 -8.35 -18.21 9.23
C ASP A 69 -7.14 -18.27 10.19
N GLN A 70 -6.90 -17.23 10.99
CA GLN A 70 -5.91 -17.28 12.08
C GLN A 70 -6.50 -17.98 13.31
N LYS A 71 -6.04 -19.21 13.58
CA LYS A 71 -6.50 -20.01 14.74
C LYS A 71 -5.52 -20.03 15.91
N GLU A 72 -4.27 -19.63 15.67
CA GLU A 72 -3.17 -19.65 16.64
C GLU A 72 -2.46 -18.29 16.64
N PHE A 73 -1.95 -17.89 17.81
CA PHE A 73 -1.33 -16.58 18.04
C PHE A 73 -0.06 -16.74 18.90
N PRO A 74 1.13 -16.95 18.29
CA PRO A 74 1.35 -17.10 16.85
C PRO A 74 1.10 -18.52 16.34
N PRO A 75 0.78 -18.69 15.04
CA PRO A 75 0.85 -20.00 14.41
C PRO A 75 2.31 -20.44 14.23
N PRO A 76 2.57 -21.70 13.83
CA PRO A 76 3.92 -22.14 13.48
C PRO A 76 4.56 -21.21 12.43
N PRO A 77 5.88 -20.96 12.47
CA PRO A 77 6.57 -20.08 11.52
C PRO A 77 6.34 -20.40 10.03
N THR A 78 6.03 -21.65 9.70
CA THR A 78 5.67 -22.06 8.33
C THR A 78 4.34 -21.48 7.85
N ASN A 79 3.55 -20.89 8.74
CA ASN A 79 2.22 -20.31 8.48
C ASN A 79 2.15 -18.81 8.84
N TRP A 80 3.28 -18.12 8.99
CA TRP A 80 3.34 -16.67 9.27
C TRP A 80 2.88 -15.85 8.05
N ASN A 81 1.59 -15.55 8.01
CA ASN A 81 0.91 -14.80 6.95
C ASN A 81 -0.32 -14.03 7.49
N TYR A 82 -0.18 -13.52 8.72
CA TYR A 82 -1.17 -12.71 9.45
C TYR A 82 -0.56 -11.37 9.90
N ASP A 83 0.56 -11.01 9.29
CA ASP A 83 1.11 -9.67 9.28
C ASP A 83 0.44 -8.88 8.15
N CYS A 84 -0.01 -7.65 8.39
CA CYS A 84 -0.61 -6.79 7.37
C CYS A 84 0.19 -5.50 7.31
N GLU A 85 0.62 -5.11 6.12
CA GLU A 85 1.42 -3.90 5.93
C GLU A 85 0.96 -3.09 4.72
N ALA A 86 -0.20 -3.44 4.15
CA ALA A 86 -0.65 -2.85 2.91
C ALA A 86 -2.16 -2.87 2.84
N PHE A 87 -2.77 -1.73 2.50
CA PHE A 87 -4.21 -1.67 2.23
C PHE A 87 -4.58 -0.45 1.40
N PHE A 88 -5.78 -0.48 0.82
CA PHE A 88 -6.39 0.70 0.20
C PHE A 88 -7.90 0.72 0.42
N TYR A 89 -8.51 1.90 0.22
CA TYR A 89 -9.95 2.09 0.19
C TYR A 89 -10.48 1.97 -1.24
N TYR A 90 -11.60 1.27 -1.43
CA TYR A 90 -12.33 1.22 -2.70
C TYR A 90 -13.79 0.83 -2.50
N ASN A 91 -14.74 1.60 -3.04
CA ASN A 91 -16.18 1.33 -2.99
C ASN A 91 -16.69 0.91 -1.60
N ASP A 92 -16.57 1.81 -0.61
CA ASP A 92 -17.05 1.62 0.78
C ASP A 92 -16.42 0.42 1.52
N SER A 93 -15.24 -0.02 1.05
CA SER A 93 -14.53 -1.16 1.61
C SER A 93 -13.03 -0.89 1.70
N LEU A 94 -12.40 -1.51 2.69
CA LEU A 94 -10.95 -1.56 2.84
C LEU A 94 -10.46 -2.92 2.36
N TYR A 95 -9.46 -2.93 1.49
CA TYR A 95 -8.81 -4.14 0.97
C TYR A 95 -7.42 -4.26 1.57
N LEU A 96 -7.20 -5.30 2.37
CA LEU A 96 -5.99 -5.50 3.16
C LEU A 96 -5.16 -6.64 2.58
N PHE A 97 -3.84 -6.48 2.58
CA PHE A 97 -2.91 -7.43 1.99
C PHE A 97 -1.91 -7.91 3.04
N SER A 98 -1.83 -9.24 3.20
CA SER A 98 -0.92 -9.81 4.17
C SER A 98 0.53 -9.81 3.67
N LYS A 99 1.45 -9.50 4.57
CA LYS A 99 2.89 -9.65 4.41
C LYS A 99 3.28 -11.09 4.75
N ASN A 100 3.46 -11.90 3.72
CA ASN A 100 3.86 -13.29 3.90
C ASN A 100 5.37 -13.38 4.17
N VAL A 101 5.72 -13.75 5.40
CA VAL A 101 7.11 -14.04 5.80
C VAL A 101 7.36 -15.54 6.04
N SER A 102 6.34 -16.37 5.81
CA SER A 102 6.44 -17.82 5.90
C SER A 102 7.32 -18.43 4.81
N ALA A 103 7.88 -19.61 5.08
CA ALA A 103 8.58 -20.44 4.10
C ALA A 103 9.63 -19.69 3.24
N ARG A 104 10.42 -18.80 3.87
CA ARG A 104 11.41 -17.92 3.21
C ARG A 104 10.77 -16.91 2.24
N ASN A 105 9.62 -16.36 2.61
CA ASN A 105 8.86 -15.36 1.87
C ASN A 105 8.34 -15.86 0.51
N ARG A 106 8.09 -17.17 0.38
CA ARG A 106 7.65 -17.79 -0.89
C ARG A 106 6.14 -18.10 -0.94
N GLY A 107 5.40 -17.66 0.07
CA GLY A 107 3.98 -17.89 0.16
C GLY A 107 3.15 -16.82 -0.54
N PHE A 108 1.84 -17.00 -0.49
CA PHE A 108 0.87 -16.08 -1.07
C PHE A 108 0.65 -14.88 -0.15
N THR A 109 0.54 -13.68 -0.71
CA THR A 109 -0.16 -12.57 -0.04
C THR A 109 -1.65 -12.85 -0.14
N LYS A 110 -2.38 -12.72 0.97
CA LYS A 110 -3.82 -12.87 1.02
C LYS A 110 -4.47 -11.50 0.94
N MET A 111 -5.58 -11.42 0.23
CA MET A 111 -6.40 -10.23 0.11
C MET A 111 -7.67 -10.42 0.96
N TYR A 112 -7.85 -9.53 1.92
CA TYR A 112 -9.04 -9.49 2.76
C TYR A 112 -9.85 -8.24 2.48
N ARG A 113 -11.16 -8.30 2.75
CA ARG A 113 -12.08 -7.17 2.68
C ARG A 113 -12.68 -6.88 4.05
N LEU A 114 -12.79 -5.59 4.36
CA LEU A 114 -13.50 -5.04 5.51
C LEU A 114 -14.45 -3.93 5.05
N SER A 115 -15.56 -3.75 5.77
CA SER A 115 -16.36 -2.53 5.66
C SER A 115 -15.51 -1.32 6.10
N SER A 116 -15.67 -0.18 5.44
CA SER A 116 -15.05 1.08 5.86
C SER A 116 -15.81 1.79 6.99
N GLU A 117 -16.96 1.24 7.40
CA GLU A 117 -17.78 1.78 8.48
C GLU A 117 -17.33 1.29 9.86
N PRO A 118 -17.54 2.11 10.91
CA PRO A 118 -17.38 1.71 12.30
C PRO A 118 -17.81 0.28 12.64
N GLY A 119 -16.95 -0.51 13.30
CA GLY A 119 -17.34 -1.82 13.82
C GLY A 119 -16.19 -2.75 14.20
N ASP A 120 -16.58 -3.90 14.76
CA ASP A 120 -15.69 -5.04 14.98
C ASP A 120 -16.02 -6.15 13.98
N TYR A 121 -15.02 -6.54 13.18
CA TYR A 121 -15.22 -7.40 12.02
C TYR A 121 -14.40 -8.69 12.09
N ILE A 122 -14.95 -9.75 11.50
CA ILE A 122 -14.14 -10.85 10.97
C ILE A 122 -13.87 -10.50 9.51
N ALA A 123 -12.61 -10.36 9.13
CA ALA A 123 -12.24 -10.02 7.76
C ALA A 123 -12.73 -11.10 6.78
N GLU A 124 -13.13 -10.70 5.60
CA GLU A 124 -13.52 -11.64 4.55
C GLU A 124 -12.28 -11.96 3.71
N LEU A 125 -11.85 -13.23 3.68
CA LEU A 125 -10.76 -13.65 2.79
C LEU A 125 -11.31 -13.78 1.35
N ILE A 126 -10.90 -12.87 0.47
CA ILE A 126 -11.43 -12.76 -0.90
C ILE A 126 -10.60 -13.59 -1.89
N ASP A 127 -9.27 -13.44 -1.84
CA ASP A 127 -8.36 -14.10 -2.79
C ASP A 127 -6.93 -14.13 -2.23
N SER A 128 -5.99 -14.67 -3.01
CA SER A 128 -4.56 -14.65 -2.70
C SER A 128 -3.71 -14.68 -3.97
N PHE A 129 -2.54 -14.05 -3.93
CA PHE A 129 -1.61 -14.01 -5.05
C PHE A 129 -0.20 -14.40 -4.63
N ASN A 130 0.48 -15.20 -5.45
CA ASN A 130 1.87 -15.59 -5.19
C ASN A 130 2.85 -14.70 -5.97
N ILE A 131 3.36 -13.69 -5.28
CA ILE A 131 4.45 -12.83 -5.77
C ILE A 131 5.84 -13.36 -5.37
N GLY A 132 5.92 -14.26 -4.38
CA GLY A 132 7.18 -14.80 -3.86
C GLY A 132 8.07 -13.77 -3.15
N GLU A 133 7.47 -12.67 -2.69
CA GLU A 133 8.11 -11.54 -2.01
C GLU A 133 7.12 -10.95 -0.96
N PRO A 134 7.57 -10.43 0.19
CA PRO A 134 6.66 -9.80 1.16
C PRO A 134 6.12 -8.48 0.62
N VAL A 135 4.80 -8.29 0.70
CA VAL A 135 4.13 -7.02 0.39
C VAL A 135 4.35 -6.05 1.56
N THR A 136 4.58 -4.78 1.25
CA THR A 136 4.96 -3.74 2.22
C THR A 136 4.18 -2.44 2.08
N ALA A 137 3.40 -2.27 1.01
CA ALA A 137 2.42 -1.18 0.85
C ALA A 137 1.51 -1.52 -0.33
N ALA A 138 0.33 -0.89 -0.41
CA ALA A 138 -0.54 -0.98 -1.57
C ALA A 138 -1.20 0.36 -1.89
N ASP A 139 -1.63 0.54 -3.14
CA ASP A 139 -2.53 1.65 -3.48
C ASP A 139 -3.37 1.31 -4.73
N ILE A 140 -4.43 2.08 -4.94
CA ILE A 140 -5.33 1.99 -6.09
C ILE A 140 -5.40 3.34 -6.83
N SER A 141 -5.46 3.30 -8.16
CA SER A 141 -5.62 4.51 -8.96
C SER A 141 -6.98 5.16 -8.69
N SER A 142 -7.06 6.49 -8.83
CA SER A 142 -8.28 7.25 -8.57
C SER A 142 -9.47 6.88 -9.46
N ASP A 143 -9.25 6.14 -10.55
CA ASP A 143 -10.32 5.62 -11.42
C ASP A 143 -10.64 4.14 -11.14
N GLY A 144 -10.00 3.54 -10.12
CA GLY A 144 -10.21 2.16 -9.71
C GLY A 144 -9.80 1.12 -10.75
N LYS A 145 -8.92 1.44 -11.71
CA LYS A 145 -8.52 0.52 -12.79
C LYS A 145 -7.16 -0.13 -12.61
N ILE A 146 -6.32 0.43 -11.74
CA ILE A 146 -4.97 -0.05 -11.50
C ILE A 146 -4.79 -0.20 -9.99
N ILE A 147 -4.49 -1.41 -9.52
CA ILE A 147 -3.95 -1.58 -8.17
C ILE A 147 -2.46 -1.86 -8.24
N VAL A 148 -1.72 -1.43 -7.24
CA VAL A 148 -0.30 -1.71 -7.09
C VAL A 148 -0.01 -2.29 -5.72
N LEU A 149 0.76 -3.38 -5.69
CA LEU A 149 1.38 -3.90 -4.47
C LEU A 149 2.88 -3.64 -4.55
N LEU A 150 3.43 -3.06 -3.49
CA LEU A 150 4.85 -2.82 -3.33
C LEU A 150 5.49 -3.95 -2.52
N THR A 151 6.71 -4.32 -2.90
CA THR A 151 7.62 -5.10 -2.07
C THR A 151 8.95 -4.35 -1.95
N TYR A 152 9.87 -4.90 -1.16
CA TYR A 152 11.26 -4.41 -1.12
C TYR A 152 11.99 -4.46 -2.47
N PHE A 153 11.52 -5.27 -3.43
CA PHE A 153 12.22 -5.53 -4.69
C PHE A 153 11.39 -5.31 -5.94
N SER A 154 10.07 -5.21 -5.83
CA SER A 154 9.16 -5.25 -6.97
C SER A 154 7.96 -4.34 -6.77
N LEU A 155 7.38 -3.91 -7.88
CA LEU A 155 6.00 -3.48 -7.96
C LEU A 155 5.22 -4.56 -8.70
N LEU A 156 4.09 -4.96 -8.14
CA LEU A 156 3.12 -5.80 -8.82
C LEU A 156 1.92 -4.94 -9.19
N VAL A 157 1.67 -4.80 -10.49
CA VAL A 157 0.61 -3.95 -11.04
C VAL A 157 -0.48 -4.86 -11.57
N PHE A 158 -1.72 -4.64 -11.14
CA PHE A 158 -2.87 -5.34 -11.70
C PHE A 158 -3.79 -4.40 -12.46
N THR A 159 -4.28 -4.85 -13.61
CA THR A 159 -5.19 -4.10 -14.49
C THR A 159 -6.24 -5.04 -15.10
N ASP A 160 -7.24 -4.50 -15.77
CA ASP A 160 -8.24 -5.28 -16.55
C ASP A 160 -8.97 -6.35 -15.72
N TYR A 161 -9.12 -6.10 -14.42
CA TYR A 161 -10.00 -6.88 -13.55
C TYR A 161 -11.45 -6.37 -13.67
N SER A 162 -12.39 -7.20 -13.20
CA SER A 162 -13.81 -6.83 -13.14
C SER A 162 -14.23 -6.63 -11.68
N ASN A 163 -14.87 -5.49 -11.38
CA ASN A 163 -15.25 -5.13 -10.01
C ASN A 163 -14.05 -5.23 -9.06
N SER A 164 -14.21 -5.91 -7.91
CA SER A 164 -13.16 -6.11 -6.91
C SER A 164 -12.36 -7.41 -7.08
N ASP A 165 -12.47 -8.10 -8.22
CA ASP A 165 -11.69 -9.32 -8.51
C ASP A 165 -10.26 -8.98 -8.97
N PHE A 166 -9.55 -8.17 -8.18
CA PHE A 166 -8.31 -7.52 -8.59
C PHE A 166 -7.23 -8.50 -9.09
N PHE A 167 -7.08 -9.65 -8.44
CA PHE A 167 -6.09 -10.67 -8.79
C PHE A 167 -6.47 -11.54 -10.00
N LYS A 168 -7.70 -11.41 -10.52
CA LYS A 168 -8.15 -12.12 -11.74
C LYS A 168 -7.87 -11.32 -13.02
N GLY A 169 -7.41 -10.08 -12.90
CA GLY A 169 -6.97 -9.27 -14.02
C GLY A 169 -5.59 -9.65 -14.57
N ASN A 170 -5.05 -8.80 -15.42
CA ASN A 170 -3.65 -8.87 -15.83
C ASN A 170 -2.74 -8.52 -14.66
N ALA A 171 -1.64 -9.25 -14.48
CA ALA A 171 -0.65 -9.00 -13.43
C ALA A 171 0.75 -8.80 -14.01
N TYR A 172 1.43 -7.73 -13.60
CA TYR A 172 2.75 -7.37 -14.10
C TYR A 172 3.73 -7.08 -12.98
N GLN A 173 4.85 -7.80 -12.96
CA GLN A 173 5.92 -7.58 -11.97
C GLN A 173 7.04 -6.73 -12.56
N ILE A 174 7.30 -5.57 -11.93
CA ILE A 174 8.38 -4.65 -12.29
C ILE A 174 9.44 -4.70 -11.18
N ARG A 175 10.63 -5.22 -11.51
CA ARG A 175 11.74 -5.25 -10.55
C ARG A 175 12.35 -3.87 -10.34
N LEU A 176 12.39 -3.45 -9.08
CA LEU A 176 13.09 -2.29 -8.58
C LEU A 176 14.57 -2.63 -8.35
N LYS A 177 15.43 -1.61 -8.36
CA LYS A 177 16.87 -1.80 -8.18
C LYS A 177 17.28 -1.55 -6.75
N GLY A 178 18.08 -2.47 -6.22
CA GLY A 178 18.66 -2.36 -4.89
C GLY A 178 17.68 -2.73 -3.80
N TYR A 179 18.22 -3.23 -2.69
CA TYR A 179 17.45 -3.43 -1.48
C TYR A 179 17.43 -2.14 -0.67
N THR A 180 16.23 -1.61 -0.46
CA THR A 180 15.89 -0.57 0.51
C THR A 180 14.51 -0.88 1.05
N GLN A 181 14.20 -0.45 2.27
CA GLN A 181 12.90 -0.66 2.90
C GLN A 181 11.85 0.26 2.30
N LYS A 182 11.44 -0.08 1.07
CA LYS A 182 10.35 0.56 0.37
C LYS A 182 9.05 0.07 1.02
N GLU A 183 8.45 0.94 1.80
CA GLU A 183 7.31 0.66 2.70
C GLU A 183 6.21 1.72 2.51
N GLY A 184 6.32 2.55 1.47
CA GLY A 184 5.26 3.49 1.12
C GLY A 184 5.11 3.59 -0.38
N ILE A 185 3.87 3.52 -0.85
CA ILE A 185 3.49 3.78 -2.24
C ILE A 185 2.21 4.60 -2.26
N CYS A 186 2.11 5.53 -3.20
CA CYS A 186 0.82 6.15 -3.50
C CYS A 186 0.74 6.62 -4.95
N PHE A 187 -0.46 6.63 -5.52
CA PHE A 187 -0.75 7.30 -6.76
C PHE A 187 -0.72 8.82 -6.55
N ALA A 188 0.09 9.50 -7.35
CA ALA A 188 0.10 10.96 -7.42
C ALA A 188 -1.04 11.46 -8.33
N THR A 189 -1.14 10.89 -9.54
CA THR A 189 -2.21 11.12 -10.51
C THR A 189 -2.22 10.00 -11.54
N GLY A 190 -3.39 9.45 -11.88
CA GLY A 190 -3.56 8.47 -12.97
C GLY A 190 -2.53 7.33 -12.93
N ASN A 191 -1.46 7.44 -13.72
CA ASN A 191 -0.42 6.42 -13.88
C ASN A 191 0.92 6.77 -13.17
N GLN A 192 0.99 7.89 -12.45
CA GLN A 192 2.16 8.31 -11.70
C GLN A 192 2.07 7.84 -10.25
N LEU A 193 3.15 7.23 -9.78
CA LEU A 193 3.33 6.72 -8.43
C LEU A 193 4.47 7.46 -7.73
N PHE A 194 4.30 7.71 -6.44
CA PHE A 194 5.40 7.96 -5.53
C PHE A 194 5.69 6.71 -4.70
N ILE A 195 6.97 6.46 -4.45
CA ILE A 195 7.44 5.37 -3.60
C ILE A 195 8.40 5.97 -2.59
N ALA A 196 8.26 5.64 -1.32
CA ALA A 196 9.16 6.05 -0.25
C ALA A 196 9.93 4.85 0.30
N ASP A 197 11.20 5.06 0.68
CA ASP A 197 11.93 4.09 1.50
C ASP A 197 12.33 4.64 2.88
N GLU A 198 12.23 3.78 3.89
CA GLU A 198 12.61 4.07 5.27
C GLU A 198 14.09 4.43 5.34
N LYS A 199 14.42 5.46 6.12
CA LYS A 199 15.81 5.81 6.40
C LYS A 199 16.35 4.89 7.48
N ARG A 200 17.26 4.00 7.10
CA ARG A 200 18.04 3.18 8.04
C ARG A 200 19.51 3.56 8.03
N PHE A 201 20.01 4.05 9.16
CA PHE A 201 21.36 4.57 9.31
C PHE A 201 21.71 5.60 8.22
N VAL A 202 22.56 5.22 7.27
CA VAL A 202 23.04 6.06 6.15
C VAL A 202 22.38 5.72 4.81
N THR A 203 21.47 4.75 4.76
CA THR A 203 20.76 4.31 3.55
C THR A 203 19.25 4.59 3.64
N GLY A 204 18.58 4.65 2.48
CA GLY A 204 17.15 4.97 2.40
C GLY A 204 16.82 6.47 2.59
N GLY A 205 15.60 6.78 3.02
CA GLY A 205 15.09 8.13 3.17
C GLY A 205 14.86 8.85 1.84
N LYS A 206 14.53 8.10 0.79
CA LYS A 206 14.34 8.60 -0.57
C LYS A 206 12.89 8.48 -0.99
N ILE A 207 12.46 9.43 -1.81
CA ILE A 207 11.20 9.38 -2.54
C ILE A 207 11.52 9.21 -4.01
N TYR A 208 10.85 8.26 -4.64
CA TYR A 208 10.96 7.96 -6.05
C TYR A 208 9.64 8.31 -6.75
N ALA A 209 9.72 8.82 -7.97
CA ALA A 209 8.58 8.95 -8.86
C ALA A 209 8.67 7.89 -9.96
N LEU A 210 7.54 7.27 -10.29
CA LEU A 210 7.41 6.30 -11.37
C LEU A 210 6.19 6.61 -12.23
N ASP A 211 6.35 6.64 -13.55
CA ASP A 211 5.24 6.69 -14.50
C ASP A 211 5.03 5.32 -15.16
N LEU A 212 3.87 4.70 -14.91
CA LEU A 212 3.51 3.39 -15.44
C LEU A 212 3.32 3.41 -16.97
N ASN A 213 3.01 4.56 -17.59
CA ASN A 213 2.90 4.65 -19.06
C ASN A 213 4.22 4.37 -19.75
N LEU A 214 5.34 4.74 -19.12
CA LEU A 214 6.68 4.47 -19.64
C LEU A 214 7.01 2.97 -19.65
N LEU A 215 6.22 2.17 -18.93
CA LEU A 215 6.35 0.72 -18.84
C LEU A 215 5.33 -0.02 -19.74
N SER A 216 4.35 0.68 -20.30
CA SER A 216 3.31 0.11 -21.20
C SER A 216 3.85 -0.64 -22.42
N SER A 217 4.96 -0.18 -22.99
CA SER A 217 5.65 -0.86 -24.09
C SER A 217 6.42 -2.12 -23.67
N SER A 218 6.68 -2.30 -22.36
CA SER A 218 7.37 -3.46 -21.80
C SER A 218 6.42 -4.57 -21.34
N PHE A 219 5.14 -4.24 -21.12
CA PHE A 219 4.10 -5.24 -20.80
C PHE A 219 3.73 -6.12 -22.00
N LYS A 220 3.97 -5.64 -23.23
CA LYS A 220 3.68 -6.38 -24.48
C LYS A 220 4.82 -7.27 -25.00
N ASP A 221 6.07 -7.00 -24.60
CA ASP A 221 7.25 -7.72 -25.10
C ASP A 221 8.18 -8.11 -23.95
N GLY A 222 8.15 -9.38 -23.55
CA GLY A 222 8.89 -9.95 -22.41
C GLY A 222 10.44 -9.82 -22.44
N ASN A 223 11.03 -9.13 -23.44
CA ASN A 223 12.45 -9.16 -23.75
C ASN A 223 13.21 -7.81 -23.73
N ARG A 224 12.62 -6.67 -23.34
CA ARG A 224 13.36 -5.37 -23.23
C ARG A 224 13.63 -4.92 -21.78
N LYS A 225 14.26 -5.77 -20.97
CA LYS A 225 14.20 -5.69 -19.48
C LYS A 225 15.18 -4.78 -18.71
N LYS A 226 16.08 -3.97 -19.31
CA LYS A 226 17.05 -3.17 -18.49
C LYS A 226 17.13 -1.66 -18.73
N SER A 227 16.84 -1.17 -19.94
CA SER A 227 17.01 0.25 -20.29
C SER A 227 15.81 1.11 -19.86
N ILE A 228 14.60 0.56 -19.96
CA ILE A 228 13.34 1.30 -19.75
C ILE A 228 13.11 1.63 -18.26
N ILE A 229 13.42 0.69 -17.36
CA ILE A 229 13.26 0.88 -15.90
C ILE A 229 14.12 2.05 -15.38
N LYS A 230 15.30 2.31 -15.96
CA LYS A 230 16.16 3.47 -15.59
C LYS A 230 15.53 4.82 -15.95
N LYS A 231 14.66 4.88 -16.96
CA LYS A 231 13.92 6.10 -17.34
C LYS A 231 12.60 6.22 -16.59
N ALA A 232 12.07 5.14 -16.03
CA ALA A 232 10.78 5.18 -15.37
C ALA A 232 10.88 5.62 -13.90
N VAL A 233 11.93 5.20 -13.17
CA VAL A 233 12.10 5.50 -11.74
C VAL A 233 13.10 6.63 -11.52
N TYR A 234 12.68 7.71 -10.86
CA TYR A 234 13.54 8.85 -10.53
C TYR A 234 13.56 9.15 -9.04
N ASN A 235 14.74 9.34 -8.45
CA ASN A 235 14.87 9.85 -7.08
C ASN A 235 14.62 11.38 -7.05
N LEU A 236 13.61 11.81 -6.30
CA LEU A 236 13.21 13.22 -6.15
C LEU A 236 14.09 13.99 -5.17
N VAL A 237 14.70 13.32 -4.18
CA VAL A 237 15.49 13.96 -3.11
C VAL A 237 16.76 14.63 -3.65
N ASN A 238 17.33 14.09 -4.73
CA ASN A 238 18.56 14.64 -5.32
C ASN A 238 18.31 15.85 -6.25
N ASN A 239 17.06 16.20 -6.58
CA ASN A 239 16.75 17.38 -7.40
C ASN A 239 15.29 17.88 -7.21
N PRO A 240 14.89 18.27 -5.99
CA PRO A 240 13.48 18.37 -5.60
C PRO A 240 12.74 19.52 -6.30
N LYS A 241 13.35 20.70 -6.46
CA LYS A 241 12.64 21.91 -6.89
C LYS A 241 12.30 21.95 -8.39
N ARG A 242 13.16 21.40 -9.25
CA ARG A 242 12.96 21.47 -10.71
C ARG A 242 11.98 20.37 -11.18
N LYS A 243 12.13 19.16 -10.65
CA LYS A 243 11.30 18.01 -11.05
C LYS A 243 9.91 18.00 -10.41
N TYR A 244 9.78 18.45 -9.15
CA TYR A 244 8.46 18.64 -8.55
C TYR A 244 7.61 19.65 -9.34
N LYS A 245 8.22 20.77 -9.79
CA LYS A 245 7.51 21.74 -10.65
C LYS A 245 7.15 21.17 -12.02
N GLU A 246 7.96 20.30 -12.61
CA GLU A 246 7.63 19.64 -13.88
C GLU A 246 6.47 18.64 -13.72
N ILE A 247 6.45 17.89 -12.61
CA ILE A 247 5.35 16.96 -12.26
C ILE A 247 4.07 17.75 -11.94
N MET A 248 4.11 18.76 -11.07
CA MET A 248 2.92 19.54 -10.73
C MET A 248 2.36 20.34 -11.92
N ARG A 249 3.21 20.68 -12.91
CA ARG A 249 2.77 21.32 -14.16
C ARG A 249 2.07 20.35 -15.12
N SER A 250 2.37 19.05 -15.07
CA SER A 250 1.61 18.05 -15.85
C SER A 250 0.35 17.57 -15.13
N VAL A 251 0.17 17.93 -13.86
CA VAL A 251 -0.98 17.61 -12.98
C VAL A 251 -2.02 18.73 -12.94
N SER A 252 -1.70 19.93 -13.44
CA SER A 252 -2.68 21.02 -13.52
C SER A 252 -3.70 20.71 -14.61
N PRO A 253 -5.02 20.69 -14.31
CA PRO A 253 -6.04 20.64 -15.35
C PRO A 253 -5.85 21.84 -16.29
N GLN A 254 -5.89 21.60 -17.60
CA GLN A 254 -6.18 22.66 -18.56
C GLN A 254 -7.62 23.15 -18.38
#